data_AF-X0ZMS1-F1
#
_entry.id   AF-X0ZMS1-F1
#
_cell.length_a   1.000
_cell.length_b   1.000
_cell.length_c   1.000
_cell.angle_alpha   90.00
_cell.angle_beta   90.00
_cell.angle_gamma   90.00
#
_symmetry.space_group_name_H-M   'P 1'
#
loop_
_entity.id
_entity.type
_entity.pdbx_description
1 polymer ?
#
loop_
_entity_poly.entity_id
_entity_poly.type
_entity_poly.pdbx_seq_one_letter_code
_entity_poly.pdbx_strand_id
1 'polypeptide(L)'
;ELHDRLAGVGVDAVEAALALCAGASIPEGTPQNDAEATTAPKLRKPDGVVRFDQSARSLAGHICGMTPWPGATAKFEARDGRWESVQLVRARPADDPAIPTVTPGTIDARRFVAAEDGFVELLEIKPSSGRIMSWQDYVNGRHIAEGDRFSTPES
;
A
#
# COMPACT_ATOMS: atom_id res chain seq x y z
N GLU A 1 5.72 10.44 3.15
CA GLU A 1 6.03 10.09 4.55
C GLU A 1 7.35 9.32 4.71
N LEU A 2 7.46 8.04 4.31
CA LEU A 2 8.72 7.30 4.46
C LEU A 2 9.88 7.93 3.66
N HIS A 3 9.60 8.33 2.41
CA HIS A 3 10.57 9.03 1.57
C HIS A 3 11.13 10.28 2.26
N ASP A 4 10.24 11.14 2.78
CA ASP A 4 10.64 12.40 3.41
C ASP A 4 11.42 12.15 4.72
N ARG A 5 11.01 11.15 5.49
CA ARG A 5 11.74 10.72 6.70
C ARG A 5 13.14 10.22 6.38
N LEU A 6 13.29 9.39 5.35
CA LEU A 6 14.60 8.90 4.91
C LEU A 6 15.45 10.00 4.27
N ALA A 7 14.83 10.98 3.61
CA ALA A 7 15.54 12.13 3.08
C ALA A 7 16.20 12.95 4.20
N GLY A 8 15.50 13.14 5.33
CA GLY A 8 16.08 13.78 6.52
C GLY A 8 17.26 12.99 7.09
N VAL A 9 17.06 11.70 7.38
CA VAL A 9 18.13 10.82 7.91
C VAL A 9 19.34 10.73 6.96
N GLY A 10 19.07 10.74 5.65
CA GLY A 10 20.10 10.68 4.62
C GLY A 10 21.05 11.87 4.63
N VAL A 11 20.57 13.07 4.97
CA VAL A 11 21.44 14.27 5.08
C VAL A 11 22.47 14.06 6.19
N ASP A 12 22.00 13.75 7.40
CA ASP A 12 22.87 13.55 8.56
C ASP A 12 23.88 12.41 8.32
N ALA A 13 23.41 11.31 7.71
CA ALA A 13 24.25 10.16 7.40
C ALA A 13 25.35 10.49 6.38
N VAL A 14 25.01 11.24 5.33
CA VAL A 14 25.97 11.66 4.29
C VAL A 14 26.97 12.68 4.85
N GLU A 15 26.51 13.65 5.64
CA GLU A 15 27.41 14.63 6.29
C GLU A 15 28.41 13.94 7.22
N ALA A 16 27.95 12.99 8.04
CA ALA A 16 28.82 12.19 8.90
C ALA A 16 29.85 11.40 8.08
N ALA A 17 29.42 10.77 6.97
CA ALA A 17 30.32 10.05 6.09
C ALA A 17 31.37 10.96 5.44
N LEU A 18 30.98 12.16 4.98
CA LEU A 18 31.88 13.14 4.42
C LEU A 18 32.91 13.65 5.45
N ALA A 19 32.49 13.87 6.69
CA ALA A 19 33.40 14.26 7.77
C ALA A 19 34.45 13.17 8.07
N LEU A 20 34.06 11.89 8.06
CA LEU A 20 34.99 10.76 8.17
C LEU A 20 35.97 10.71 6.98
N CYS A 21 35.48 10.95 5.77
CA CYS A 21 36.31 10.97 4.56
C CYS A 21 37.31 12.16 4.52
N ALA A 22 36.98 13.28 5.15
CA ALA A 22 37.84 14.46 5.25
C ALA A 22 38.95 14.31 6.32
N GLY A 23 38.85 13.32 7.20
CA GLY A 23 39.87 13.00 8.18
C GLY A 23 41.17 12.50 7.55
N ALA A 24 42.24 12.42 8.35
CA ALA A 24 43.55 11.94 7.89
C ALA A 24 43.55 10.47 7.44
N SER A 25 42.52 9.69 7.81
CA SER A 25 42.35 8.29 7.45
C SER A 25 40.86 7.94 7.36
N ILE A 26 40.47 7.27 6.28
CA ILE A 26 39.12 6.73 6.11
C ILE A 26 39.03 5.40 6.86
N PRO A 27 38.04 5.19 7.74
CA PRO A 27 37.83 3.90 8.41
C PRO A 27 37.59 2.77 7.41
N GLU A 28 38.03 1.56 7.76
CA GLU A 28 37.72 0.37 6.97
C GLU A 28 36.21 0.09 7.00
N GLY A 29 35.62 -0.15 5.83
CA GLY A 29 34.20 -0.50 5.71
C GLY A 29 33.91 -1.91 6.20
N THR A 30 32.66 -2.18 6.59
CA THR A 30 32.20 -3.54 6.90
C THR A 30 31.77 -4.24 5.61
N PRO A 31 32.37 -5.40 5.24
CA PRO A 31 31.93 -6.17 4.09
C PRO A 31 30.47 -6.61 4.22
N GLN A 32 29.70 -6.56 3.12
CA GLN A 32 28.32 -7.04 3.07
C GLN A 32 28.30 -8.58 3.02
N ASN A 33 27.26 -9.20 3.60
CA ASN A 33 26.99 -10.62 3.47
C ASN A 33 26.14 -10.87 2.22
N ASP A 34 26.73 -11.44 1.15
CA ASP A 34 26.03 -11.71 -0.11
C ASP A 34 24.82 -12.64 0.06
N ALA A 35 24.80 -13.49 1.08
CA ALA A 35 23.67 -14.38 1.36
C ALA A 35 22.43 -13.63 1.89
N GLU A 36 22.58 -12.41 2.38
CA GLU A 36 21.49 -11.54 2.87
C GLU A 36 21.06 -10.51 1.82
N ALA A 37 21.76 -10.41 0.69
CA ALA A 37 21.47 -9.42 -0.34
C ALA A 37 20.16 -9.74 -1.08
N THR A 38 19.26 -8.77 -1.18
CA THR A 38 18.03 -8.85 -1.96
C THR A 38 17.92 -7.68 -2.93
N THR A 39 17.50 -7.94 -4.17
CA THR A 39 17.35 -6.91 -5.20
C THR A 39 15.98 -6.24 -5.12
N ALA A 40 15.95 -4.91 -5.11
CA ALA A 40 14.73 -4.12 -5.29
C ALA A 40 14.64 -3.65 -6.76
N PRO A 41 13.87 -4.33 -7.63
CA PRO A 41 13.79 -3.96 -9.04
C PRO A 41 13.05 -2.63 -9.24
N LYS A 42 13.31 -1.97 -10.37
CA LYS A 42 12.57 -0.79 -10.78
C LYS A 42 11.09 -1.15 -10.96
N LEU A 43 10.21 -0.46 -10.23
CA LEU A 43 8.77 -0.61 -10.38
C LEU A 43 8.33 -0.21 -11.79
N ARG A 44 7.18 -0.73 -12.21
CA ARG A 44 6.47 -0.48 -13.47
C ARG A 44 4.99 -0.28 -13.17
N LYS A 45 4.23 0.30 -14.11
CA LYS A 45 2.79 0.51 -13.95
C LYS A 45 2.00 -0.75 -13.52
N PRO A 46 2.25 -1.96 -14.09
CA PRO A 46 1.51 -3.16 -13.67
C PRO A 46 1.79 -3.60 -12.24
N ASP A 47 2.93 -3.20 -11.66
CA ASP A 47 3.28 -3.56 -10.28
C ASP A 47 2.36 -2.85 -9.26
N GLY A 48 1.59 -1.84 -9.69
CA GLY A 48 0.56 -1.20 -8.86
C GLY A 48 -0.78 -1.94 -8.81
N VAL A 49 -0.96 -3.01 -9.58
CA VAL A 49 -2.25 -3.72 -9.62
C VAL A 49 -2.46 -4.49 -8.31
N VAL A 50 -3.54 -4.17 -7.60
CA VAL A 50 -3.83 -4.77 -6.29
C VAL A 50 -4.32 -6.20 -6.44
N ARG A 51 -3.71 -7.08 -5.64
CA ARG A 51 -4.06 -8.50 -5.47
C ARG A 51 -4.54 -8.70 -4.03
N PHE A 52 -5.82 -9.06 -3.87
CA PHE A 52 -6.47 -9.14 -2.56
C PHE A 52 -6.30 -10.50 -1.89
N ASP A 53 -5.86 -11.51 -2.63
CA ASP A 53 -5.49 -12.86 -2.18
C ASP A 53 -4.13 -12.91 -1.43
N GLN A 54 -3.71 -11.78 -0.87
CA GLN A 54 -2.53 -11.67 -0.02
C GLN A 54 -2.96 -11.49 1.43
N SER A 55 -2.03 -11.70 2.37
CA SER A 55 -2.27 -11.36 3.79
C SER A 55 -2.65 -9.88 3.97
N ALA A 56 -3.40 -9.58 5.03
CA ALA A 56 -3.84 -8.21 5.33
C ALA A 56 -2.65 -7.24 5.47
N ARG A 57 -1.55 -7.71 6.06
CA ARG A 57 -0.31 -6.92 6.19
C ARG A 57 0.32 -6.64 4.82
N SER A 58 0.46 -7.66 3.98
CA SER A 58 1.06 -7.50 2.64
C SER A 58 0.19 -6.62 1.75
N LEU A 59 -1.13 -6.78 1.80
CA LEU A 59 -2.09 -5.96 1.06
C LEU A 59 -2.01 -4.48 1.48
N ALA A 60 -2.05 -4.19 2.79
CA ALA A 60 -1.89 -2.82 3.29
C ALA A 60 -0.53 -2.22 2.93
N GLY A 61 0.55 -3.01 3.06
CA GLY A 61 1.90 -2.63 2.67
C GLY A 61 2.03 -2.32 1.18
N HIS A 62 1.37 -3.11 0.32
CA HIS A 62 1.32 -2.88 -1.12
C HIS A 62 0.59 -1.57 -1.45
N ILE A 63 -0.60 -1.33 -0.87
CA ILE A 63 -1.37 -0.10 -1.07
C ILE A 63 -0.53 1.14 -0.74
N CYS A 64 0.16 1.12 0.40
CA CYS A 64 1.01 2.22 0.84
C CYS A 64 2.31 2.32 0.03
N GLY A 65 2.94 1.20 -0.31
CA GLY A 65 4.22 1.13 -1.01
C GLY A 65 4.14 1.53 -2.48
N MET A 66 2.98 1.36 -3.12
CA MET A 66 2.75 1.81 -4.50
C MET A 66 2.30 3.27 -4.58
N THR A 67 2.19 4.00 -3.46
CA THR A 67 1.75 5.40 -3.43
C THR A 67 2.94 6.36 -3.32
N PRO A 68 3.02 7.44 -4.14
CA PRO A 68 2.05 7.86 -5.16
C PRO A 68 2.20 7.15 -6.52
N TRP A 69 3.30 6.44 -6.74
CA TRP A 69 3.60 5.77 -8.00
C TRP A 69 4.10 4.34 -7.77
N PRO A 70 3.64 3.34 -8.55
CA PRO A 70 2.75 3.40 -9.72
C PRO A 70 1.25 3.67 -9.42
N GLY A 71 0.89 3.69 -8.14
CA GLY A 71 -0.47 3.79 -7.62
C GLY A 71 -1.12 2.42 -7.51
N ALA A 72 -1.71 2.12 -6.35
CA ALA A 72 -2.35 0.82 -6.10
C ALA A 72 -3.73 0.76 -6.76
N THR A 73 -3.85 0.21 -7.98
CA THR A 73 -5.07 0.21 -8.77
C THR A 73 -5.99 -0.97 -8.47
N ALA A 74 -7.29 -0.70 -8.38
CA ALA A 74 -8.34 -1.69 -8.18
C ALA A 74 -9.60 -1.32 -8.97
N LYS A 75 -10.47 -2.29 -9.23
CA LYS A 75 -11.83 -2.09 -9.70
C LYS A 75 -12.78 -2.24 -8.50
N PHE A 76 -13.57 -1.22 -8.20
CA PHE A 76 -14.68 -1.32 -7.28
C PHE A 76 -15.92 -1.83 -8.02
N GLU A 77 -16.65 -2.77 -7.42
CA GLU A 77 -17.88 -3.35 -7.92
C GLU A 77 -18.91 -3.38 -6.79
N ALA A 78 -19.97 -2.59 -6.94
CA ALA A 78 -21.12 -2.62 -6.06
C ALA A 78 -22.04 -3.79 -6.41
N ARG A 79 -22.76 -4.30 -5.41
CA ARG A 79 -23.73 -5.40 -5.58
C ARG A 79 -24.89 -5.08 -6.54
N ASP A 80 -25.15 -3.80 -6.79
CA ASP A 80 -26.17 -3.33 -7.74
C ASP A 80 -25.67 -3.31 -9.20
N GLY A 81 -24.42 -3.74 -9.43
CA GLY A 81 -23.79 -3.84 -10.75
C GLY A 81 -23.02 -2.60 -11.18
N ARG A 82 -23.04 -1.51 -10.40
CA ARG A 82 -22.20 -0.33 -10.67
C ARG A 82 -20.73 -0.67 -10.40
N TRP A 83 -19.84 -0.18 -11.25
CA TRP A 83 -18.41 -0.34 -11.06
C TRP A 83 -17.64 0.95 -11.33
N GLU A 84 -16.45 1.07 -10.73
CA GLU A 84 -15.51 2.15 -11.04
C GLU A 84 -14.06 1.72 -10.82
N SER A 85 -13.14 2.24 -11.62
CA SER A 85 -11.70 2.09 -11.36
C SER A 85 -11.26 3.10 -10.30
N VAL A 86 -10.44 2.65 -9.35
CA VAL A 86 -9.94 3.45 -8.23
C VAL A 86 -8.44 3.21 -8.02
N GLN A 87 -7.82 4.14 -7.29
CA GLN A 87 -6.55 3.89 -6.63
C GLN A 87 -6.78 3.85 -5.11
N LEU A 88 -6.34 2.77 -4.47
CA LEU A 88 -6.25 2.70 -3.01
C LEU A 88 -4.98 3.45 -2.61
N VAL A 89 -5.08 4.35 -1.63
CA VAL A 89 -4.01 5.32 -1.35
C VAL A 89 -3.33 5.03 -0.02
N ARG A 90 -4.14 4.79 1.02
CA ARG A 90 -3.64 4.55 2.37
C ARG A 90 -4.52 3.53 3.07
N ALA A 91 -3.87 2.58 3.74
CA ALA A 91 -4.53 1.49 4.42
C ALA A 91 -3.70 0.99 5.59
N ARG A 92 -4.32 0.23 6.49
CA ARG A 92 -3.64 -0.53 7.55
C ARG A 92 -4.32 -1.89 7.74
N PRO A 93 -3.60 -2.93 8.19
CA PRO A 93 -4.25 -4.14 8.66
C PRO A 93 -5.18 -3.80 9.84
N ALA A 94 -6.32 -4.48 9.93
CA ALA A 94 -7.20 -4.37 11.08
C ALA A 94 -6.54 -5.01 12.31
N ASP A 95 -6.72 -4.38 13.48
CA ASP A 95 -6.21 -4.89 14.76
C ASP A 95 -7.19 -5.90 15.38
N ASP A 96 -7.51 -6.96 14.64
CA ASP A 96 -8.33 -8.07 15.14
C ASP A 96 -7.91 -9.41 14.52
N PRO A 97 -8.12 -10.54 15.23
CA PRO A 97 -7.75 -11.86 14.75
C PRO A 97 -8.84 -12.52 13.86
N ALA A 98 -9.85 -11.77 13.39
CA ALA A 98 -10.93 -12.37 12.62
C ALA A 98 -10.45 -12.76 11.22
N ILE A 99 -10.69 -14.02 10.86
CA ILE A 99 -10.38 -14.54 9.53
C ILE A 99 -11.63 -14.38 8.65
N PRO A 100 -11.52 -13.76 7.47
CA PRO A 100 -12.65 -13.63 6.55
C PRO A 100 -13.18 -14.99 6.09
N THR A 101 -14.51 -15.15 6.09
CA THR A 101 -15.19 -16.28 5.45
C THR A 101 -15.76 -15.92 4.07
N VAL A 102 -15.45 -14.72 3.59
CA VAL A 102 -15.89 -14.15 2.31
C VAL A 102 -14.71 -14.07 1.35
N THR A 103 -15.00 -13.91 0.07
CA THR A 103 -13.95 -13.79 -0.96
C THR A 103 -13.05 -12.57 -0.68
N PRO A 104 -11.72 -12.69 -0.82
CA PRO A 104 -10.83 -11.55 -0.71
C PRO A 104 -11.24 -10.39 -1.63
N GLY A 105 -11.11 -9.16 -1.14
CA GLY A 105 -11.60 -7.95 -1.77
C GLY A 105 -13.05 -7.59 -1.38
N THR A 106 -13.81 -8.49 -0.74
CA THR A 106 -15.17 -8.20 -0.27
C THR A 106 -15.15 -7.25 0.93
N ILE A 107 -16.10 -6.32 0.98
CA ILE A 107 -16.27 -5.34 2.04
C ILE A 107 -17.21 -5.91 3.11
N ASP A 108 -16.80 -5.86 4.38
CA ASP A 108 -17.58 -6.36 5.52
C ASP A 108 -18.56 -5.32 6.10
N ALA A 109 -19.30 -5.71 7.15
CA ALA A 109 -20.21 -4.83 7.88
C ALA A 109 -19.53 -3.57 8.46
N ARG A 110 -18.23 -3.63 8.75
CA ARG A 110 -17.41 -2.53 9.28
C ARG A 110 -16.81 -1.65 8.19
N ARG A 111 -17.00 -2.00 6.92
CA ARG A 111 -16.39 -1.38 5.74
C ARG A 111 -14.89 -1.64 5.63
N PHE A 112 -14.42 -2.75 6.18
CA PHE A 112 -13.06 -3.25 5.96
C PHE A 112 -13.05 -4.21 4.77
N VAL A 113 -11.92 -4.28 4.09
CA VAL A 113 -11.73 -5.14 2.91
C VAL A 113 -11.12 -6.46 3.37
N ALA A 114 -11.77 -7.57 3.02
CA ALA A 114 -11.26 -8.90 3.29
C ALA A 114 -9.94 -9.14 2.53
N ALA A 115 -8.94 -9.67 3.24
CA ALA A 115 -7.70 -10.20 2.70
C ALA A 115 -7.67 -11.73 2.87
N GLU A 116 -6.53 -12.38 2.63
CA GLU A 116 -6.41 -13.83 2.81
C GLU A 116 -6.57 -14.27 4.28
N ASP A 117 -5.92 -13.57 5.21
CA ASP A 117 -5.77 -13.98 6.62
C ASP A 117 -6.32 -12.96 7.62
N GLY A 118 -7.06 -11.97 7.14
CA GLY A 118 -7.56 -10.87 7.98
C GLY A 118 -8.27 -9.80 7.18
N PHE A 119 -8.39 -8.62 7.76
CA PHE A 119 -9.04 -7.47 7.13
C PHE A 119 -8.09 -6.28 6.99
N VAL A 120 -8.36 -5.44 6.00
CA VAL A 120 -7.67 -4.18 5.77
C VAL A 120 -8.63 -3.01 5.95
N GLU A 121 -8.28 -2.08 6.82
CA GLU A 121 -8.96 -0.80 6.97
C GLU A 121 -8.39 0.17 5.93
N LEU A 122 -9.25 0.56 4.97
CA LEU A 122 -8.93 1.64 4.05
C LEU A 122 -9.08 2.98 4.75
N LEU A 123 -8.12 3.87 4.53
CA LEU A 123 -8.11 5.21 5.11
C LEU A 123 -8.32 6.27 4.03
N GLU A 124 -7.70 6.08 2.86
CA GLU A 124 -7.79 7.01 1.74
C GLU A 124 -7.91 6.27 0.41
N ILE A 125 -8.67 6.85 -0.50
CA ILE A 125 -8.98 6.33 -1.83
C ILE A 125 -9.05 7.46 -2.83
N LYS A 126 -8.75 7.17 -4.09
CA LYS A 126 -8.87 8.11 -5.20
C LYS A 126 -9.73 7.50 -6.30
N PRO A 127 -10.96 7.99 -6.50
CA PRO A 127 -11.76 7.64 -7.67
C PRO A 127 -11.08 8.05 -8.98
N SER A 128 -11.35 7.35 -10.07
CA SER A 128 -10.78 7.65 -11.41
C SER A 128 -10.98 9.09 -11.88
N SER A 129 -12.10 9.73 -11.51
CA SER A 129 -12.46 11.09 -11.91
C SER A 129 -12.07 12.17 -10.91
N GLY A 130 -11.45 11.81 -9.79
CA GLY A 130 -11.41 12.66 -8.59
C GLY A 130 -10.04 12.90 -7.97
N ARG A 131 -10.07 13.70 -6.92
CA ARG A 131 -8.94 13.87 -5.98
C ARG A 131 -8.96 12.73 -4.95
N ILE A 132 -7.83 12.54 -4.29
CA ILE A 132 -7.74 11.68 -3.10
C ILE A 132 -8.76 12.18 -2.07
N MET A 133 -9.49 11.27 -1.43
CA MET A 133 -10.47 11.54 -0.38
C MET A 133 -10.39 10.48 0.72
N SER A 134 -11.04 10.74 1.86
CA SER A 134 -11.14 9.76 2.93
C SER A 134 -11.99 8.56 2.48
N TRP A 135 -11.67 7.38 3.02
CA TRP A 135 -12.49 6.19 2.79
C TRP A 135 -13.94 6.41 3.25
N GLN A 136 -14.14 7.13 4.36
CA GLN A 136 -15.48 7.42 4.87
C GLN A 136 -16.31 8.29 3.92
N ASP A 137 -15.71 9.31 3.29
CA ASP A 137 -16.40 10.16 2.31
C ASP A 137 -16.80 9.35 1.08
N TYR A 138 -15.91 8.46 0.62
CA TYR A 138 -16.19 7.54 -0.47
C TYR A 138 -17.35 6.60 -0.11
N VAL A 139 -17.33 6.01 1.09
CA VAL A 139 -18.40 5.14 1.61
C VAL A 139 -19.75 5.86 1.60
N ASN A 140 -19.79 7.08 2.13
CA ASN A 140 -21.01 7.88 2.23
C ASN A 140 -21.55 8.28 0.85
N GLY A 141 -20.68 8.78 -0.04
CA GLY A 141 -21.09 9.28 -1.35
C GLY A 141 -21.49 8.20 -2.35
N ARG A 142 -21.04 6.95 -2.13
CA ARG A 142 -21.34 5.82 -3.01
C ARG A 142 -22.24 4.78 -2.35
N HIS A 143 -22.70 5.02 -1.12
CA HIS A 143 -23.53 4.10 -0.35
C HIS A 143 -22.93 2.69 -0.26
N ILE A 144 -21.62 2.63 -0.03
CA ILE A 144 -20.89 1.37 0.07
C ILE A 144 -21.48 0.53 1.20
N ALA A 145 -21.72 -0.73 0.91
CA ALA A 145 -22.35 -1.67 1.82
C ALA A 145 -21.57 -2.98 1.92
N GLU A 146 -21.90 -3.75 2.95
CA GLU A 146 -21.42 -5.13 3.07
C GLU A 146 -21.78 -5.94 1.81
N GLY A 147 -20.81 -6.72 1.34
CA GLY A 147 -20.91 -7.53 0.13
C GLY A 147 -20.49 -6.82 -1.17
N ASP A 148 -20.33 -5.49 -1.16
CA ASP A 148 -19.60 -4.81 -2.25
C ASP A 148 -18.14 -5.30 -2.27
N ARG A 149 -17.46 -5.18 -3.41
CA ARG A 149 -16.10 -5.73 -3.54
C ARG A 149 -15.15 -4.88 -4.35
N PHE A 150 -13.87 -5.02 -4.03
CA PHE A 150 -12.79 -4.67 -4.93
C PHE A 150 -12.27 -5.91 -5.64
N SER A 151 -11.86 -5.74 -6.88
CA SER A 151 -11.23 -6.75 -7.70
C SER A 151 -10.02 -6.17 -8.43
N THR A 152 -9.13 -7.06 -8.86
CA THR A 152 -8.07 -6.69 -9.78
C THR A 152 -8.70 -6.22 -11.10
N PRO A 153 -8.30 -5.05 -11.67
CA PRO A 153 -8.77 -4.64 -12.98
C PRO A 153 -8.48 -5.70 -14.03
N GLU A 154 -9.45 -6.00 -14.88
CA GLU A 154 -9.22 -6.82 -16.07
C GLU A 154 -8.37 -6.02 -17.06
N SER A 155 -7.35 -6.68 -17.63
CA SER A 155 -6.40 -6.08 -18.58
C SER A 155 -7.05 -5.65 -19.89
#